data_AF-A0A964PLL4-F1
#
_entry.id   AF-A0A964PLL4-F1
#
_cell.length_a   1.000
_cell.length_b   1.000
_cell.length_c   1.000
_cell.angle_alpha   90.00
_cell.angle_beta   90.00
_cell.angle_gamma   90.00
#
_symmetry.space_group_name_H-M   'P 1'
#
loop_
_entity.id
_entity.type
_entity.pdbx_description
1 polymer ?
#
loop_
_entity_poly.entity_id
_entity_poly.type
_entity_poly.pdbx_seq_one_letter_code
_entity_poly.pdbx_strand_id
1 'polypeptide(L)'
;MAKVKAKKRKPAKKKASAMSVSSPALVKARASVAKLEKLAAAMKKKLAAARKKFVAAAKAAARARTAASRKVAKSAKGAAKKLAAASASANAKIRTAKARANAAGKAARSQANKIAAFAKAEAALNKAVKAFVAKLKKKKAKADAAKAARQARKAAVKARLAAKRAVQRVNAAARKAAAKARAAARKAVKKKPAKKKAAKKPASKKSA
;
A
#
# COMPACT_ATOMS: atom_id res chain seq x y z
N MET A 1 -8.76 -14.83 45.99
CA MET A 1 -8.95 -15.42 44.64
C MET A 1 -9.68 -14.43 43.74
N ALA A 2 -8.96 -13.75 42.85
CA ALA A 2 -9.52 -12.69 42.01
C ALA A 2 -10.40 -13.30 40.89
N LYS A 3 -11.68 -12.93 40.89
CA LYS A 3 -12.69 -13.37 39.91
C LYS A 3 -12.47 -12.64 38.59
N VAL A 4 -11.62 -13.19 37.72
CA VAL A 4 -11.36 -12.63 36.39
C VAL A 4 -12.60 -12.84 35.50
N LYS A 5 -13.46 -11.84 35.41
CA LYS A 5 -14.59 -11.81 34.47
C LYS A 5 -14.04 -11.78 33.04
N ALA A 6 -14.00 -12.93 32.38
CA ALA A 6 -13.68 -13.04 30.96
C ALA A 6 -14.71 -12.25 30.12
N LYS A 7 -14.28 -11.09 29.60
CA LYS A 7 -15.06 -10.25 28.71
C LYS A 7 -15.31 -11.01 27.40
N LYS A 8 -16.54 -11.49 27.20
CA LYS A 8 -17.00 -12.12 25.94
C LYS A 8 -16.61 -11.22 24.77
N ARG A 9 -15.66 -11.67 23.94
CA ARG A 9 -15.33 -11.01 22.67
C ARG A 9 -16.55 -11.13 21.76
N LYS A 10 -17.18 -10.00 21.42
CA LYS A 10 -18.20 -9.96 20.36
C LYS A 10 -17.61 -10.61 19.11
N PRO A 11 -18.31 -11.52 18.42
CA PRO A 11 -17.83 -12.04 17.15
C PRO A 11 -17.64 -10.85 16.21
N ALA A 12 -16.44 -10.74 15.62
CA ALA A 12 -16.13 -9.72 14.64
C ALA A 12 -17.24 -9.72 13.59
N LYS A 13 -17.92 -8.58 13.42
CA LYS A 13 -18.84 -8.35 12.30
C LYS A 13 -18.09 -8.79 11.05
N LYS A 14 -18.50 -9.91 10.44
CA LYS A 14 -17.99 -10.32 9.13
C LYS A 14 -18.24 -9.12 8.24
N LYS A 15 -17.17 -8.41 7.85
CA LYS A 15 -17.27 -7.30 6.91
C LYS A 15 -18.07 -7.84 5.73
N ALA A 16 -19.19 -7.19 5.45
CA ALA A 16 -20.02 -7.46 4.31
C ALA A 16 -19.24 -7.09 3.03
N SER A 17 -18.25 -7.92 2.68
CA SER A 17 -17.63 -7.93 1.36
C SER A 17 -18.28 -9.00 0.50
N ALA A 18 -19.54 -9.32 0.76
CA ALA A 18 -20.42 -9.77 -0.30
C ALA A 18 -20.76 -8.52 -1.10
N MET A 19 -19.79 -7.99 -1.87
CA MET A 19 -20.15 -7.31 -3.12
C MET A 19 -21.18 -8.22 -3.76
N SER A 20 -22.38 -7.70 -4.00
CA SER A 20 -23.44 -8.45 -4.65
C SER A 20 -22.90 -8.84 -6.02
N VAL A 21 -22.32 -10.04 -6.10
CA VAL A 21 -21.84 -10.59 -7.36
C VAL A 21 -23.09 -10.93 -8.16
N SER A 22 -23.63 -9.92 -8.82
CA SER A 22 -24.78 -10.00 -9.69
C SER A 22 -24.25 -10.33 -11.07
N SER A 23 -24.11 -11.62 -11.36
CA SER A 23 -23.84 -12.10 -12.71
C SER A 23 -25.17 -12.49 -13.35
N PRO A 24 -25.42 -12.15 -14.64
CA PRO A 24 -26.60 -12.63 -15.36
C PRO A 24 -26.76 -14.15 -15.30
N ALA A 25 -25.65 -14.90 -15.36
CA ALA A 25 -25.65 -16.35 -15.23
C ALA A 25 -26.13 -16.81 -13.84
N LEU A 26 -25.75 -16.10 -12.78
CA LEU A 26 -26.20 -16.36 -11.42
C LEU A 26 -27.70 -16.13 -11.24
N VAL A 27 -28.21 -15.04 -11.81
CA VAL A 27 -29.64 -14.70 -11.77
C VAL A 27 -30.45 -15.78 -12.49
N LYS A 28 -30.03 -16.15 -13.72
CA LYS A 28 -30.68 -17.21 -14.50
C LYS A 28 -30.65 -18.57 -13.80
N ALA A 29 -29.53 -18.92 -13.16
CA ALA A 29 -29.40 -20.17 -12.42
C ALA A 29 -30.27 -20.19 -11.15
N ARG A 30 -30.41 -19.07 -10.43
CA ARG A 30 -31.31 -18.98 -9.28
C ARG A 30 -32.79 -19.05 -9.69
N ALA A 31 -33.14 -18.40 -10.80
CA ALA A 31 -34.49 -18.44 -11.34
C ALA A 31 -34.90 -19.87 -11.74
N SER A 32 -33.99 -20.66 -12.33
CA SER A 32 -34.29 -22.05 -12.68
C SER A 32 -34.47 -22.93 -11.44
N VAL A 33 -33.66 -22.73 -10.39
CA VAL A 33 -33.85 -23.39 -9.09
C VAL A 33 -35.23 -23.07 -8.51
N ALA A 34 -35.62 -21.79 -8.49
CA ALA A 34 -36.91 -21.36 -7.95
C ALA A 34 -38.10 -21.97 -8.72
N LYS A 35 -38.02 -22.06 -10.06
CA LYS A 35 -39.04 -22.73 -10.89
C LYS A 35 -39.15 -24.22 -10.53
N LEU A 36 -38.03 -24.92 -10.40
CA LEU A 36 -38.02 -26.35 -10.05
C LEU A 36 -38.52 -26.61 -8.63
N GLU A 37 -38.22 -25.73 -7.68
CA GLU A 37 -38.71 -25.83 -6.30
C GLU A 37 -40.24 -25.67 -6.22
N LYS A 38 -40.81 -24.73 -6.97
CA LYS A 38 -42.28 -24.59 -7.08
C LYS A 38 -42.93 -25.86 -7.63
N LEU A 39 -42.35 -26.45 -8.68
CA LEU A 39 -42.84 -27.71 -9.25
C LEU A 39 -42.73 -28.87 -8.26
N ALA A 40 -41.61 -28.99 -7.54
CA ALA A 40 -41.44 -30.03 -6.53
C ALA A 40 -42.42 -29.88 -5.36
N ALA A 41 -42.73 -28.66 -4.93
CA ALA A 41 -43.73 -28.41 -3.90
C ALA A 41 -45.13 -28.90 -4.34
N ALA A 42 -45.51 -28.64 -5.60
CA ALA A 42 -46.76 -29.16 -6.17
C ALA A 42 -46.77 -30.70 -6.24
N MET A 43 -45.67 -31.32 -6.68
CA MET A 43 -45.52 -32.77 -6.73
C MET A 43 -45.58 -33.42 -5.34
N LYS A 44 -45.02 -32.76 -4.32
CA LYS A 44 -45.07 -33.22 -2.92
C LYS A 44 -46.51 -33.27 -2.40
N LYS A 45 -47.33 -32.26 -2.73
CA LYS A 45 -48.77 -32.26 -2.40
C LYS A 45 -49.51 -33.42 -3.07
N LYS A 46 -49.27 -33.66 -4.36
CA LYS A 46 -49.87 -34.79 -5.12
C LYS A 46 -49.44 -36.15 -4.55
N LEU A 47 -48.17 -36.31 -4.20
CA LEU A 47 -47.66 -37.53 -3.59
C LEU A 47 -48.28 -37.79 -2.21
N ALA A 48 -48.43 -36.75 -1.38
CA ALA A 48 -49.08 -36.87 -0.08
C ALA A 48 -50.54 -37.33 -0.22
N ALA A 49 -51.30 -36.75 -1.15
CA ALA A 49 -52.67 -37.16 -1.44
C ALA A 49 -52.74 -38.62 -1.93
N ALA A 50 -51.87 -39.02 -2.85
CA ALA A 50 -51.82 -40.40 -3.36
C ALA A 50 -51.44 -41.42 -2.26
N ARG A 51 -50.52 -41.05 -1.36
CA ARG A 51 -50.16 -41.89 -0.20
C ARG A 51 -51.33 -42.05 0.76
N LYS A 52 -52.08 -40.97 1.05
CA LYS A 52 -53.30 -41.05 1.88
C LYS A 52 -54.33 -42.01 1.26
N LYS A 53 -54.59 -41.90 -0.05
CA LYS A 53 -55.49 -42.81 -0.78
C LYS A 53 -55.01 -44.27 -0.73
N PHE A 54 -53.71 -44.51 -0.90
CA PHE A 54 -53.14 -45.84 -0.77
C PHE A 54 -53.31 -46.42 0.64
N VAL A 55 -53.03 -45.64 1.69
CA VAL A 55 -53.19 -46.10 3.08
C VAL A 55 -54.66 -46.44 3.38
N ALA A 56 -55.61 -45.61 2.92
CA ALA A 56 -57.03 -45.90 3.08
C ALA A 56 -57.46 -47.17 2.34
N ALA A 57 -57.06 -47.33 1.07
CA ALA A 57 -57.35 -48.53 0.28
C ALA A 57 -56.72 -49.80 0.88
N ALA A 58 -55.50 -49.70 1.42
CA ALA A 58 -54.83 -50.81 2.09
C ALA A 58 -55.56 -51.24 3.37
N LYS A 59 -56.03 -50.27 4.18
CA LYS A 59 -56.85 -50.55 5.37
C LYS A 59 -58.19 -51.20 5.01
N ALA A 60 -58.87 -50.68 3.97
CA ALA A 60 -60.12 -51.26 3.48
C ALA A 60 -59.93 -52.69 2.97
N ALA A 61 -58.85 -52.96 2.22
CA ALA A 61 -58.53 -54.29 1.74
C ALA A 61 -58.21 -55.28 2.87
N ALA A 62 -57.55 -54.83 3.94
CA ALA A 62 -57.27 -55.65 5.11
C ALA A 62 -58.55 -56.05 5.88
N ARG A 63 -59.54 -55.15 5.92
CA ARG A 63 -60.85 -55.40 6.55
C ARG A 63 -61.77 -56.27 5.70
N ALA A 64 -61.99 -55.90 4.44
CA ALA A 64 -62.95 -56.57 3.56
C ALA A 64 -62.44 -57.93 3.04
N ARG A 65 -61.11 -58.10 2.91
CA ARG A 65 -60.43 -59.33 2.44
C ARG A 65 -60.83 -59.85 1.05
N THR A 66 -61.67 -59.14 0.30
CA THR A 66 -62.13 -59.51 -1.05
C THR A 66 -61.10 -59.30 -2.15
N ALA A 67 -61.23 -60.01 -3.28
CA ALA A 67 -60.38 -59.82 -4.45
C ALA A 67 -60.46 -58.39 -5.03
N ALA A 68 -61.66 -57.80 -5.07
CA ALA A 68 -61.88 -56.43 -5.54
C ALA A 68 -61.12 -55.40 -4.69
N SER A 69 -61.21 -55.50 -3.36
CA SER A 69 -60.52 -54.56 -2.45
C SER A 69 -58.98 -54.66 -2.57
N ARG A 70 -58.44 -55.87 -2.76
CA ARG A 70 -57.01 -56.08 -3.04
C ARG A 70 -56.58 -55.46 -4.37
N LYS A 71 -57.39 -55.57 -5.44
CA LYS A 71 -57.11 -54.92 -6.74
C LYS A 71 -57.05 -53.40 -6.61
N VAL A 72 -57.99 -52.78 -5.88
CA VAL A 72 -57.99 -51.32 -5.62
C VAL A 72 -56.73 -50.89 -4.86
N ALA A 73 -56.35 -51.61 -3.80
CA ALA A 73 -55.13 -51.32 -3.05
C ALA A 73 -53.86 -51.43 -3.91
N LYS A 74 -53.78 -52.44 -4.80
CA LYS A 74 -52.65 -52.61 -5.74
C LYS A 74 -52.57 -51.45 -6.75
N SER A 75 -53.71 -51.01 -7.28
CA SER A 75 -53.78 -49.85 -8.18
C SER A 75 -53.34 -48.56 -7.48
N ALA A 76 -53.84 -48.30 -6.26
CA ALA A 76 -53.44 -47.14 -5.47
C ALA A 76 -51.94 -47.15 -5.12
N LYS A 77 -51.37 -48.32 -4.82
CA LYS A 77 -49.92 -48.51 -4.61
C LYS A 77 -49.13 -48.14 -5.87
N GLY A 78 -49.59 -48.60 -7.04
CA GLY A 78 -48.99 -48.27 -8.33
C GLY A 78 -48.95 -46.77 -8.60
N ALA A 79 -50.08 -46.09 -8.38
CA ALA A 79 -50.17 -44.63 -8.52
C ALA A 79 -49.23 -43.88 -7.56
N ALA A 80 -49.18 -44.30 -6.29
CA ALA A 80 -48.26 -43.72 -5.30
C ALA A 80 -46.79 -43.95 -5.68
N LYS A 81 -46.42 -45.13 -6.20
CA LYS A 81 -45.05 -45.44 -6.65
C LYS A 81 -44.64 -44.57 -7.85
N LYS A 82 -45.52 -44.40 -8.85
CA LYS A 82 -45.26 -43.52 -10.01
C LYS A 82 -45.01 -42.07 -9.57
N LEU A 83 -45.84 -41.54 -8.68
CA LEU A 83 -45.65 -40.18 -8.14
C LEU A 83 -44.41 -40.05 -7.27
N ALA A 84 -44.03 -41.09 -6.52
CA ALA A 84 -42.80 -41.09 -5.74
C ALA A 84 -41.56 -41.02 -6.65
N ALA A 85 -41.54 -41.79 -7.75
CA ALA A 85 -40.48 -41.73 -8.74
C ALA A 85 -40.38 -40.35 -9.41
N ALA A 86 -41.52 -39.76 -9.79
CA ALA A 86 -41.57 -38.41 -10.35
C ALA A 86 -41.05 -37.35 -9.36
N SER A 87 -41.41 -37.46 -8.08
CA SER A 87 -40.89 -36.56 -7.03
C SER A 87 -39.39 -36.72 -6.80
N ALA A 88 -38.86 -37.94 -6.83
CA ALA A 88 -37.42 -38.20 -6.71
C ALA A 88 -36.65 -37.60 -7.89
N SER A 89 -37.15 -37.76 -9.12
CA SER A 89 -36.57 -37.15 -10.32
C SER A 89 -36.56 -35.62 -10.25
N ALA A 90 -37.66 -35.01 -9.79
CA ALA A 90 -37.72 -33.56 -9.59
C ALA A 90 -36.69 -33.07 -8.55
N ASN A 91 -36.52 -33.79 -7.45
CA ASN A 91 -35.53 -33.46 -6.43
C ASN A 91 -34.09 -33.62 -6.95
N ALA A 92 -33.81 -34.63 -7.79
CA ALA A 92 -32.52 -34.77 -8.44
C ALA A 92 -32.22 -33.57 -9.36
N LYS A 93 -33.21 -33.11 -10.14
CA LYS A 93 -33.09 -31.90 -10.97
C LYS A 93 -32.85 -30.63 -10.13
N ILE A 94 -33.45 -30.52 -8.95
CA ILE A 94 -33.17 -29.42 -8.03
C ILE A 94 -31.73 -29.45 -7.53
N ARG A 95 -31.21 -30.63 -7.17
CA ARG A 95 -29.81 -30.77 -6.71
C ARG A 95 -28.82 -30.34 -7.78
N THR A 96 -29.02 -30.79 -9.03
CA THR A 96 -28.16 -30.40 -10.14
C THR A 96 -28.26 -28.91 -10.46
N ALA A 97 -29.46 -28.33 -10.43
CA ALA A 97 -29.66 -26.90 -10.62
C ALA A 97 -28.99 -26.07 -9.51
N LYS A 98 -29.09 -26.48 -8.24
CA LYS A 98 -28.40 -25.84 -7.11
C LYS A 98 -26.88 -25.93 -7.24
N ALA A 99 -26.36 -27.08 -7.66
CA ALA A 99 -24.92 -27.25 -7.92
C ALA A 99 -24.44 -26.28 -9.02
N ARG A 100 -25.19 -26.15 -10.13
CA ARG A 100 -24.90 -25.19 -11.20
C ARG A 100 -24.95 -23.74 -10.71
N ALA A 101 -25.95 -23.36 -9.91
CA ALA A 101 -26.03 -22.03 -9.33
C ALA A 101 -24.85 -21.72 -8.40
N ASN A 102 -24.41 -22.70 -7.60
CA ASN A 102 -23.25 -22.56 -6.74
C ASN A 102 -21.94 -22.45 -7.53
N ALA A 103 -21.78 -23.22 -8.62
CA ALA A 103 -20.63 -23.14 -9.51
C ALA A 103 -20.55 -21.77 -10.18
N ALA A 104 -21.65 -21.28 -10.74
CA ALA A 104 -21.74 -19.92 -11.29
C ALA A 104 -21.42 -18.85 -10.22
N GLY A 105 -21.82 -19.08 -8.96
CA GLY A 105 -21.49 -18.22 -7.83
C GLY A 105 -20.00 -18.17 -7.51
N LYS A 106 -19.32 -19.32 -7.53
CA LYS A 106 -17.87 -19.39 -7.30
C LYS A 106 -17.10 -18.73 -8.43
N ALA A 107 -17.49 -18.97 -9.69
CA ALA A 107 -16.85 -18.37 -10.85
C ALA A 107 -16.93 -16.84 -10.82
N ALA A 108 -18.13 -16.30 -10.57
CA ALA A 108 -18.32 -14.85 -10.53
C ALA A 108 -17.59 -14.20 -9.34
N ARG A 109 -17.52 -14.87 -8.18
CA ARG A 109 -16.72 -14.40 -7.03
C ARG A 109 -15.22 -14.41 -7.34
N SER A 110 -14.73 -15.42 -8.05
CA SER A 110 -13.33 -15.49 -8.46
C SER A 110 -12.96 -14.31 -9.36
N GLN A 111 -13.80 -14.01 -10.35
CA GLN A 111 -13.59 -12.83 -11.21
C GLN A 111 -13.63 -11.52 -10.42
N ALA A 112 -14.60 -11.35 -9.52
CA ALA A 112 -14.66 -10.16 -8.67
C ALA A 112 -13.41 -10.01 -7.78
N ASN A 113 -12.89 -11.12 -7.23
CA ASN A 113 -11.66 -11.10 -6.43
C ASN A 113 -10.43 -10.74 -7.27
N LYS A 114 -10.33 -11.21 -8.51
CA LYS A 114 -9.24 -10.84 -9.44
C LYS A 114 -9.27 -9.33 -9.73
N ILE A 115 -10.43 -8.78 -10.03
CA ILE A 115 -10.62 -7.35 -10.28
C ILE A 115 -10.24 -6.54 -9.02
N ALA A 116 -10.68 -6.96 -7.85
CA ALA A 116 -10.35 -6.30 -6.58
C ALA A 116 -8.85 -6.38 -6.25
N ALA A 117 -8.18 -7.49 -6.60
CA ALA A 117 -6.73 -7.64 -6.45
C ALA A 117 -5.97 -6.71 -7.39
N PHE A 118 -6.42 -6.61 -8.66
CA PHE A 118 -5.84 -5.71 -9.65
C PHE A 118 -5.95 -4.25 -9.21
N ALA A 119 -7.14 -3.81 -8.77
CA ALA A 119 -7.33 -2.44 -8.28
C ALA A 119 -6.42 -2.08 -7.08
N LYS A 120 -6.19 -3.04 -6.17
CA LYS A 120 -5.24 -2.83 -5.05
C LYS A 120 -3.80 -2.75 -5.53
N ALA A 121 -3.40 -3.60 -6.47
CA ALA A 121 -2.05 -3.59 -7.04
C ALA A 121 -1.78 -2.28 -7.80
N GLU A 122 -2.75 -1.80 -8.58
CA GLU A 122 -2.67 -0.54 -9.31
C GLU A 122 -2.55 0.66 -8.35
N ALA A 123 -3.35 0.69 -7.29
CA ALA A 123 -3.24 1.72 -6.27
C ALA A 123 -1.86 1.72 -5.57
N ALA A 124 -1.32 0.54 -5.27
CA ALA A 124 0.01 0.39 -4.68
C ALA A 124 1.12 0.83 -5.64
N LEU A 125 1.04 0.47 -6.93
CA LEU A 125 1.96 0.90 -7.97
C LEU A 125 1.97 2.42 -8.10
N ASN A 126 0.80 3.05 -8.21
CA ASN A 126 0.68 4.50 -8.31
C ASN A 126 1.29 5.22 -7.08
N LYS A 127 1.12 4.65 -5.88
CA LYS A 127 1.77 5.16 -4.67
C LYS A 127 3.29 5.02 -4.71
N ALA A 128 3.80 3.87 -5.17
CA ALA A 128 5.23 3.62 -5.30
C ALA A 128 5.89 4.55 -6.34
N VAL A 129 5.25 4.76 -7.50
CA VAL A 129 5.71 5.70 -8.53
C VAL A 129 5.80 7.12 -7.98
N LYS A 130 4.76 7.60 -7.28
CA LYS A 130 4.78 8.93 -6.64
C LYS A 130 5.92 9.07 -5.62
N ALA A 131 6.13 8.05 -4.79
CA ALA A 131 7.22 8.04 -3.81
C ALA A 131 8.61 8.04 -4.48
N PHE A 132 8.77 7.27 -5.55
CA PHE A 132 10.01 7.22 -6.33
C PHE A 132 10.33 8.57 -6.99
N VAL A 133 9.35 9.18 -7.65
CA VAL A 133 9.50 10.52 -8.27
C VAL A 133 9.89 11.57 -7.23
N ALA A 134 9.25 11.56 -6.05
CA ALA A 134 9.60 12.47 -4.95
C ALA A 134 11.05 12.25 -4.49
N LYS A 135 11.49 10.99 -4.34
CA LYS A 135 12.86 10.66 -3.95
C LYS A 135 13.88 11.10 -5.00
N LEU A 136 13.57 10.95 -6.29
CA LEU A 136 14.41 11.44 -7.39
C LEU A 136 14.54 12.96 -7.37
N LYS A 137 13.43 13.70 -7.24
CA LYS A 137 13.45 15.17 -7.15
C LYS A 137 14.32 15.64 -5.97
N LYS A 138 14.17 15.00 -4.80
CA LYS A 138 15.01 15.29 -3.61
C LYS A 138 16.49 15.01 -3.87
N LYS A 139 16.84 13.91 -4.57
CA LYS A 139 18.22 13.62 -4.94
C LYS A 139 18.80 14.65 -5.92
N LYS A 140 18.04 15.06 -6.94
CA LYS A 140 18.46 16.12 -7.88
C LYS A 140 18.73 17.43 -7.15
N ALA A 141 17.79 17.89 -6.31
CA ALA A 141 17.96 19.12 -5.54
C ALA A 141 19.22 19.10 -4.63
N LYS A 142 19.52 17.96 -4.00
CA LYS A 142 20.75 17.80 -3.21
C LYS A 142 22.01 17.86 -4.07
N ALA A 143 21.99 17.24 -5.25
CA ALA A 143 23.13 17.28 -6.17
C ALA A 143 23.37 18.70 -6.69
N ASP A 144 22.31 19.45 -7.00
CA ASP A 144 22.40 20.83 -7.45
C ASP A 144 22.88 21.77 -6.34
N ALA A 145 22.37 21.60 -5.11
CA ALA A 145 22.87 22.32 -3.93
C ALA A 145 24.37 22.05 -3.66
N ALA A 146 24.82 20.80 -3.82
CA ALA A 146 26.23 20.46 -3.68
C ALA A 146 27.10 21.11 -4.77
N LYS A 147 26.61 21.20 -6.01
CA LYS A 147 27.30 21.92 -7.10
C LYS A 147 27.39 23.42 -6.79
N ALA A 148 26.30 24.05 -6.37
CA ALA A 148 26.28 25.46 -6.00
C ALA A 148 27.25 25.76 -4.82
N ALA A 149 27.25 24.91 -3.79
CA ALA A 149 28.17 25.04 -2.67
C ALA A 149 29.64 24.92 -3.09
N ARG A 150 29.96 24.02 -4.04
CA ARG A 150 31.33 23.90 -4.60
C ARG A 150 31.75 25.17 -5.35
N GLN A 151 30.85 25.78 -6.13
CA GLN A 151 31.14 27.03 -6.82
C GLN A 151 31.34 28.19 -5.85
N ALA A 152 30.47 28.31 -4.84
CA ALA A 152 30.60 29.32 -3.78
C ALA A 152 31.93 29.20 -3.02
N ARG A 153 32.35 27.98 -2.67
CA ARG A 153 33.66 27.75 -2.02
C ARG A 153 34.83 28.18 -2.91
N LYS A 154 34.79 27.88 -4.21
CA LYS A 154 35.82 28.33 -5.16
C LYS A 154 35.89 29.85 -5.24
N ALA A 155 34.73 30.53 -5.28
CA ALA A 155 34.67 31.99 -5.29
C ALA A 155 35.21 32.61 -3.99
N ALA A 156 34.81 32.07 -2.83
CA ALA A 156 35.27 32.53 -1.52
C ALA A 156 36.80 32.39 -1.35
N VAL A 157 37.39 31.28 -1.81
CA VAL A 157 38.85 31.10 -1.78
C VAL A 157 39.55 32.14 -2.65
N LYS A 158 39.04 32.40 -3.86
CA LYS A 158 39.59 33.45 -4.74
C LYS A 158 39.52 34.83 -4.10
N ALA A 159 38.38 35.19 -3.50
CA ALA A 159 38.20 36.46 -2.79
C ALA A 159 39.18 36.58 -1.60
N ARG A 160 39.36 35.51 -0.82
CA ARG A 160 40.32 35.50 0.30
C ARG A 160 41.76 35.69 -0.16
N LEU A 161 42.15 35.06 -1.27
CA LEU A 161 43.49 35.26 -1.86
C LEU A 161 43.67 36.70 -2.36
N ALA A 162 42.67 37.27 -3.02
CA ALA A 162 42.71 38.66 -3.46
C ALA A 162 42.83 39.64 -2.28
N ALA A 163 42.07 39.43 -1.21
CA ALA A 163 42.16 40.24 0.02
C ALA A 163 43.55 40.14 0.67
N LYS A 164 44.12 38.94 0.79
CA LYS A 164 45.50 38.76 1.30
C LYS A 164 46.53 39.52 0.45
N ARG A 165 46.40 39.47 -0.88
CA ARG A 165 47.28 40.23 -1.79
C ARG A 165 47.12 41.74 -1.62
N ALA A 166 45.90 42.23 -1.45
CA ALA A 166 45.64 43.65 -1.21
C ALA A 166 46.28 44.12 0.11
N VAL A 167 46.12 43.37 1.20
CA VAL A 167 46.76 43.67 2.49
C VAL A 167 48.28 43.67 2.39
N GLN A 168 48.86 42.70 1.67
CA GLN A 168 50.31 42.67 1.44
C GLN A 168 50.81 43.90 0.68
N ARG A 169 50.07 44.38 -0.33
CA ARG A 169 50.41 45.60 -1.07
C ARG A 169 50.37 46.85 -0.18
N VAL A 170 49.33 46.99 0.64
CA VAL A 170 49.20 48.10 1.60
C VAL A 170 50.33 48.08 2.63
N ASN A 171 50.64 46.91 3.20
CA ASN A 171 51.75 46.76 4.14
C ASN A 171 53.12 47.06 3.50
N ALA A 172 53.32 46.64 2.25
CA ALA A 172 54.54 46.95 1.50
C ALA A 172 54.69 48.46 1.24
N ALA A 173 53.60 49.15 0.88
CA ALA A 173 53.59 50.60 0.72
C ALA A 173 53.89 51.33 2.04
N ALA A 174 53.27 50.89 3.15
CA ALA A 174 53.51 51.44 4.48
C ALA A 174 54.97 51.26 4.93
N ARG A 175 55.57 50.09 4.70
CA ARG A 175 57.00 49.85 5.00
C ARG A 175 57.92 50.75 4.17
N LYS A 176 57.62 50.97 2.89
CA LYS A 176 58.38 51.90 2.03
C LYS A 176 58.27 53.34 2.52
N ALA A 177 57.08 53.79 2.91
CA ALA A 177 56.86 55.12 3.48
C ALA A 177 57.62 55.29 4.81
N ALA A 178 57.56 54.30 5.70
CA ALA A 178 58.29 54.31 6.98
C ALA A 178 59.81 54.34 6.78
N ALA A 179 60.34 53.61 5.79
CA ALA A 179 61.76 53.66 5.44
C ALA A 179 62.20 55.05 4.96
N LYS A 180 61.38 55.72 4.12
CA LYS A 180 61.65 57.09 3.68
C LYS A 180 61.60 58.09 4.85
N ALA A 181 60.62 57.99 5.74
CA ALA A 181 60.51 58.84 6.93
C ALA A 181 61.71 58.66 7.88
N ARG A 182 62.14 57.40 8.11
CA ARG A 182 63.36 57.10 8.89
C ARG A 182 64.63 57.65 8.24
N ALA A 183 64.75 57.57 6.91
CA ALA A 183 65.88 58.13 6.19
C ALA A 183 65.92 59.67 6.28
N ALA A 184 64.76 60.33 6.19
CA ALA A 184 64.66 61.79 6.38
C ALA A 184 65.01 62.21 7.80
N ALA A 185 64.53 61.49 8.83
CA ALA A 185 64.86 61.75 10.23
C ALA A 185 66.37 61.59 10.50
N ARG A 186 67.02 60.56 9.93
CA ARG A 186 68.48 60.39 10.04
C ARG A 186 69.28 61.52 9.39
N LYS A 187 68.78 62.11 8.30
CA LYS A 187 69.40 63.29 7.67
C LYS A 187 69.21 64.56 8.53
N ALA A 188 68.09 64.71 9.22
CA ALA A 188 67.84 65.84 10.12
C ALA A 188 68.72 65.82 11.37
N VAL A 189 69.03 64.64 11.92
CA VAL A 189 69.91 64.51 13.11
C VAL A 189 71.37 64.87 12.81
N LYS A 190 71.81 64.83 11.53
CA LYS A 190 73.15 65.28 11.11
C LYS A 190 73.32 66.80 11.01
N LYS A 191 72.29 67.61 11.28
CA LYS A 191 72.34 69.09 11.27
C LYS A 191 72.17 69.70 12.67
N LYS A 192 72.84 69.15 13.69
CA LYS A 192 73.08 69.88 14.96
C LYS A 192 74.57 70.23 15.08
N PRO A 193 74.93 71.48 15.45
CA PRO A 193 76.30 71.98 15.32
C PRO A 193 77.20 71.45 16.43
N ALA A 194 78.40 71.00 16.05
CA ALA A 194 79.46 70.61 16.99
C ALA A 194 79.99 71.86 17.72
N LYS A 195 79.78 71.91 19.04
CA LYS A 195 80.40 72.91 19.94
C LYS A 195 81.76 72.38 20.43
N LYS A 196 82.81 73.12 20.06
CA LYS A 196 84.13 73.34 20.71
C LYS A 196 84.56 72.43 21.87
N LYS A 197 85.79 71.89 21.75
CA LYS A 197 87.01 72.11 22.57
C LYS A 197 88.04 71.01 22.23
N ALA A 198 89.35 71.10 22.43
CA ALA A 198 90.37 72.15 22.43
C ALA A 198 91.71 71.39 22.54
N ALA A 199 92.69 71.78 21.71
CA ALA A 199 94.13 71.51 21.73
C ALA A 199 94.78 70.75 22.92
N LYS A 200 95.65 69.77 22.61
CA LYS A 200 97.12 69.88 22.83
C LYS A 200 97.89 68.75 22.12
N LYS A 201 98.86 69.17 21.31
CA LYS A 201 100.03 68.44 20.75
C LYS A 201 101.19 68.55 21.78
N PRO A 202 102.43 68.02 21.57
CA PRO A 202 102.92 67.00 20.61
C PRO A 202 104.02 66.04 21.17
N ALA A 203 104.62 65.25 20.26
CA ALA A 203 106.01 64.74 20.22
C ALA A 203 106.28 63.43 21.01
N SER A 204 107.06 62.45 20.55
CA SER A 204 108.06 62.35 19.46
C SER A 204 108.45 60.88 19.22
N LYS A 205 108.83 60.57 17.95
CA LYS A 205 109.90 59.67 17.43
C LYS A 205 110.03 58.25 18.04
N LYS A 206 110.27 57.17 17.28
CA LYS A 206 111.33 56.96 16.28
C LYS A 206 111.00 55.74 15.39
N SER A 207 111.51 55.76 14.17
CA SER A 207 112.10 54.57 13.54
C SER A 207 113.62 54.75 13.53
N ALA A 208 114.34 53.68 13.89
CA ALA A 208 115.80 53.55 14.10
C ALA A 208 116.38 54.23 15.36
#